data_AF-A0A8H3EW98-F1
#
_entry.id   AF-A0A8H3EW98-F1
#
_cell.length_a   1.000
_cell.length_b   1.000
_cell.length_c   1.000
_cell.angle_alpha   90.00
_cell.angle_beta   90.00
_cell.angle_gamma   90.00
#
_symmetry.space_group_name_H-M   'P 1'
#
loop_
_entity.id
_entity.type
_entity.pdbx_description
1 polymer ?
#
loop_
_entity_poly.entity_id
_entity_poly.type
_entity_poly.pdbx_seq_one_letter_code
_entity_poly.pdbx_strand_id
1 'polypeptide(L)'
;MSLVKSSLYNAIFLVVTFPSAVQKTASQAVLCGQYQNFNIQNNAWGADDSGSQCTVAEDEQWGTAFSTTWSWTANDTELSQTHVHSYANVKSRSKTLPVMLSNITELTVSADWSMYPTGTGNPNIFDTNGLDAIGAKADVTLDFFLDPDFQQATNVTNPKFEVMIWFAALDATEPIGYADGSAGSAVVDGKN
;
A
#
# COMPACT_ATOMS: atom_id res chain seq x y z
N MET A 1 2.18 -83.92 -26.17
CA MET A 1 1.33 -82.79 -26.56
C MET A 1 1.56 -81.70 -25.52
N SER A 2 2.03 -80.54 -25.98
CA SER A 2 2.80 -79.55 -25.22
C SER A 2 1.99 -78.77 -24.18
N LEU A 3 2.57 -78.58 -23.00
CA LEU A 3 2.10 -77.71 -21.91
C LEU A 3 2.32 -76.24 -22.29
N VAL A 4 1.24 -75.46 -22.41
CA VAL A 4 1.32 -73.99 -22.54
C VAL A 4 1.47 -73.40 -21.14
N LYS A 5 2.67 -72.92 -20.81
CA LYS A 5 2.92 -72.06 -19.64
C LYS A 5 2.44 -70.64 -19.95
N SER A 6 1.44 -70.18 -19.22
CA SER A 6 0.99 -68.78 -19.21
C SER A 6 2.09 -67.90 -18.60
N SER A 7 2.62 -66.96 -19.39
CA SER A 7 3.54 -65.93 -18.89
C SER A 7 2.73 -64.86 -18.14
N LEU A 8 3.02 -64.72 -16.84
CA LEU A 8 2.55 -63.63 -16.01
C LEU A 8 3.36 -62.37 -16.37
N TYR A 9 2.72 -61.39 -17.01
CA TYR A 9 3.28 -60.04 -17.12
C TYR A 9 3.02 -59.30 -15.80
N ASN A 10 4.05 -59.17 -14.97
CA ASN A 10 4.03 -58.25 -13.83
C ASN A 10 4.08 -56.81 -14.36
N ALA A 11 2.93 -56.12 -14.37
CA ALA A 11 2.90 -54.68 -14.56
C ALA A 11 3.35 -54.01 -13.25
N ILE A 12 4.59 -53.51 -13.23
CA ILE A 12 5.06 -52.61 -12.16
C ILE A 12 4.43 -51.24 -12.44
N PHE A 13 3.41 -50.87 -11.68
CA PHE A 13 2.90 -49.50 -11.64
C PHE A 13 3.87 -48.65 -10.80
N LEU A 14 4.69 -47.84 -11.46
CA LEU A 14 5.45 -46.78 -10.81
C LEU A 14 4.49 -45.61 -10.54
N VAL A 15 3.96 -45.51 -9.33
CA VAL A 15 3.25 -44.30 -8.89
C VAL A 15 4.31 -43.26 -8.52
N VAL A 16 4.60 -42.36 -9.44
CA VAL A 16 5.36 -41.15 -9.14
C VAL A 16 4.40 -40.18 -8.45
N THR A 17 4.39 -40.20 -7.13
CA THR A 17 3.81 -39.11 -6.35
C THR A 17 4.73 -37.91 -6.48
N PHE A 18 4.36 -36.93 -7.30
CA PHE A 18 4.92 -35.60 -7.16
C PHE A 18 4.51 -35.11 -5.76
N PRO A 19 5.45 -34.75 -4.86
CA PRO A 19 5.05 -34.00 -3.69
C PRO A 19 4.39 -32.73 -4.24
N SER A 20 3.09 -32.58 -4.00
CA SER A 20 2.43 -31.30 -4.17
C SER A 20 3.31 -30.29 -3.45
N ALA A 21 3.87 -29.33 -4.18
CA ALA A 21 4.46 -28.18 -3.54
C ALA A 21 3.36 -27.63 -2.62
N VAL A 22 3.60 -27.65 -1.32
CA VAL A 22 2.79 -26.88 -0.39
C VAL A 22 2.99 -25.45 -0.85
N GLN A 23 2.04 -24.91 -1.61
CA GLN A 23 1.96 -23.47 -1.79
C GLN A 23 1.82 -22.93 -0.37
N LYS A 24 2.86 -22.22 0.10
CA LYS A 24 2.75 -21.43 1.32
C LYS A 24 1.61 -20.46 1.04
N THR A 25 0.44 -20.71 1.62
CA THR A 25 -0.66 -19.73 1.59
C THR A 25 -0.07 -18.44 2.11
N ALA A 26 -0.16 -17.36 1.34
CA ALA A 26 0.27 -16.06 1.84
C ALA A 26 -0.50 -15.80 3.14
N SER A 27 0.22 -15.57 4.24
CA SER A 27 -0.40 -15.23 5.50
C SER A 27 -0.95 -13.83 5.37
N GLN A 28 -2.25 -13.67 5.51
CA GLN A 28 -2.91 -12.37 5.48
C GLN A 28 -2.99 -11.81 6.90
N ALA A 29 -2.51 -10.59 7.10
CA ALA A 29 -2.66 -9.86 8.36
C ALA A 29 -3.81 -8.87 8.27
N VAL A 30 -4.60 -8.77 9.33
CA VAL A 30 -5.56 -7.68 9.53
C VAL A 30 -5.02 -6.74 10.62
N LEU A 31 -4.79 -5.49 10.24
CA LEU A 31 -4.20 -4.44 11.06
C LEU A 31 -5.26 -3.36 11.34
N CYS A 32 -5.93 -3.42 12.48
CA CYS A 32 -6.94 -2.43 12.89
C CYS A 32 -6.46 -1.52 14.02
N GLY A 33 -5.37 -1.86 14.70
CA GLY A 33 -4.79 -1.02 15.73
C GLY A 33 -4.06 0.18 15.13
N GLN A 34 -4.05 1.30 15.87
CA GLN A 34 -3.54 2.59 15.41
C GLN A 34 -2.14 2.51 14.76
N TYR A 35 -1.21 1.83 15.44
CA TYR A 35 0.18 1.67 15.00
C TYR A 35 0.54 0.21 14.69
N GLN A 36 -0.45 -0.65 14.40
CA GLN A 36 -0.14 -2.01 13.97
C GLN A 36 0.61 -1.99 12.63
N ASN A 37 1.75 -2.66 12.60
CA ASN A 37 2.67 -2.62 11.47
C ASN A 37 3.42 -3.93 11.26
N PHE A 38 3.63 -4.25 9.99
CA PHE A 38 4.65 -5.19 9.50
C PHE A 38 5.46 -4.51 8.38
N ASN A 39 5.51 -5.06 7.16
CA ASN A 39 5.96 -4.29 5.99
C ASN A 39 4.95 -3.19 5.59
N ILE A 40 3.68 -3.52 5.78
CA ILE A 40 2.54 -2.64 5.59
C ILE A 40 2.12 -2.09 6.95
N GLN A 41 1.76 -0.82 7.00
CA GLN A 41 1.41 -0.11 8.22
C GLN A 41 -0.04 0.35 8.14
N ASN A 42 -0.82 0.13 9.22
CA ASN A 42 -2.13 0.76 9.34
C ASN A 42 -1.98 2.28 9.52
N ASN A 43 -1.08 2.70 10.43
CA ASN A 43 -0.64 4.09 10.60
C ASN A 43 -1.80 5.11 10.67
N ALA A 44 -2.75 4.87 11.57
CA ALA A 44 -3.81 5.82 11.89
C ALA A 44 -3.34 6.85 12.93
N TRP A 45 -2.18 7.47 12.69
CA TRP A 45 -1.50 8.35 13.64
C TRP A 45 -2.36 9.55 14.06
N GLY A 46 -3.25 10.01 13.18
CA GLY A 46 -4.19 11.09 13.43
C GLY A 46 -5.59 10.63 13.87
N ALA A 47 -5.78 9.38 14.28
CA ALA A 47 -7.08 8.92 14.77
C ALA A 47 -7.59 9.79 15.95
N ASP A 48 -8.84 10.22 15.89
CA ASP A 48 -9.48 11.20 16.78
C ASP A 48 -10.84 10.73 17.34
N ASP A 49 -11.06 9.41 17.39
CA ASP A 49 -12.30 8.73 17.78
C ASP A 49 -13.52 8.98 16.87
N SER A 50 -13.38 9.76 15.79
CA SER A 50 -14.47 10.02 14.82
C SER A 50 -14.78 8.82 13.91
N GLY A 51 -13.99 7.76 14.00
CA GLY A 51 -13.96 6.72 12.99
C GLY A 51 -12.98 5.59 13.27
N SER A 52 -12.69 4.81 12.23
CA SER A 52 -11.78 3.69 12.30
C SER A 52 -11.17 3.35 10.95
N GLN A 53 -10.06 2.60 10.99
CA GLN A 53 -9.41 2.05 9.81
C GLN A 53 -8.86 0.66 10.09
N CYS A 54 -9.03 -0.25 9.13
CA CYS A 54 -8.37 -1.55 9.10
C CYS A 54 -7.64 -1.75 7.77
N THR A 55 -6.39 -2.18 7.85
CA THR A 55 -5.56 -2.51 6.70
C THR A 55 -5.36 -4.02 6.62
N VAL A 56 -5.56 -4.59 5.44
CA VAL A 56 -5.37 -6.01 5.16
C VAL A 56 -4.12 -6.15 4.30
N ALA A 57 -3.09 -6.79 4.84
CA ALA A 57 -1.86 -7.08 4.13
C ALA A 57 -1.94 -8.47 3.51
N GLU A 58 -1.74 -8.59 2.19
CA GLU A 58 -1.84 -9.90 1.50
C GLU A 58 -0.71 -10.86 1.89
N ASP A 59 0.47 -10.33 2.23
CA ASP A 59 1.60 -11.07 2.81
C ASP A 59 2.18 -10.22 3.96
N GLU A 60 2.00 -10.67 5.21
CA GLU A 60 2.47 -9.95 6.41
C GLU A 60 3.98 -9.72 6.41
N GLN A 61 4.77 -10.61 5.81
CA GLN A 61 6.22 -10.61 5.98
C GLN A 61 6.94 -9.83 4.87
N TRP A 62 6.45 -9.92 3.63
CA TRP A 62 7.12 -9.38 2.44
C TRP A 62 6.17 -8.71 1.43
N GLY A 63 4.88 -8.64 1.73
CA GLY A 63 3.88 -8.12 0.80
C GLY A 63 4.06 -6.63 0.52
N THR A 64 3.85 -6.25 -0.74
CA THR A 64 3.65 -4.86 -1.17
C THR A 64 2.20 -4.56 -1.53
N ALA A 65 1.37 -5.60 -1.60
CA ALA A 65 -0.07 -5.49 -1.87
C ALA A 65 -0.85 -5.44 -0.56
N PHE A 66 -1.75 -4.47 -0.48
CA PHE A 66 -2.66 -4.30 0.65
C PHE A 66 -3.95 -3.60 0.20
N SER A 67 -4.99 -3.75 1.02
CA SER A 67 -6.18 -2.91 0.94
C SER A 67 -6.42 -2.26 2.29
N THR A 68 -6.87 -1.01 2.30
CA THR A 68 -7.29 -0.33 3.52
C THR A 68 -8.75 0.08 3.41
N THR A 69 -9.52 -0.19 4.46
CA THR A 69 -10.90 0.29 4.60
C THR A 69 -10.93 1.24 5.78
N TRP A 70 -11.46 2.44 5.56
CA TRP A 70 -11.55 3.48 6.56
C TRP A 70 -12.93 4.15 6.53
N SER A 71 -13.26 4.77 7.64
CA SER A 71 -14.40 5.67 7.78
C SER A 71 -14.06 6.65 8.89
N TRP A 72 -13.93 7.92 8.56
CA TRP A 72 -13.67 9.02 9.49
C TRP A 72 -14.78 10.06 9.33
N THR A 73 -15.25 10.63 10.42
CA THR A 73 -16.28 11.68 10.35
C THR A 73 -15.64 13.03 10.61
N ALA A 74 -15.72 13.93 9.62
CA ALA A 74 -15.46 15.33 9.87
C ALA A 74 -16.54 15.85 10.82
N ASN A 75 -16.14 16.62 11.84
CA ASN A 75 -17.06 17.43 12.62
C ASN A 75 -16.96 18.90 12.17
N ASP A 76 -17.79 19.79 12.71
CA ASP A 76 -17.78 21.20 12.27
C ASP A 76 -16.56 22.00 12.78
N THR A 77 -15.56 21.36 13.39
CA THR A 77 -14.31 22.06 13.74
C THR A 77 -13.38 22.11 12.54
N GLU A 78 -12.78 23.28 12.30
CA GLU A 78 -11.68 23.49 11.34
C GLU A 78 -10.63 22.38 11.43
N LEU A 79 -10.23 22.02 12.65
CA LEU A 79 -9.27 20.94 12.88
C LEU A 79 -9.72 19.62 12.24
N SER A 80 -10.98 19.20 12.41
CA SER A 80 -11.43 17.94 11.81
C SER A 80 -11.63 17.98 10.29
N GLN A 81 -11.67 19.18 9.68
CA GLN A 81 -11.78 19.33 8.23
C GLN A 81 -10.41 19.34 7.54
N THR A 82 -9.36 19.78 8.23
CA THR A 82 -8.00 19.88 7.68
C THR A 82 -7.03 18.83 8.22
N HIS A 83 -7.49 17.96 9.13
CA HIS A 83 -6.65 16.98 9.80
C HIS A 83 -6.62 15.65 9.05
N VAL A 84 -5.42 15.11 8.86
CA VAL A 84 -5.20 13.79 8.26
C VAL A 84 -5.33 12.72 9.34
N HIS A 85 -6.30 11.81 9.20
CA HIS A 85 -6.53 10.75 10.19
C HIS A 85 -5.53 9.60 10.12
N SER A 86 -5.01 9.30 8.93
CA SER A 86 -4.16 8.13 8.71
C SER A 86 -3.35 8.23 7.44
N TYR A 87 -2.31 7.40 7.35
CA TYR A 87 -1.56 7.18 6.11
C TYR A 87 -1.17 5.71 6.01
N ALA A 88 -2.11 4.85 5.61
CA ALA A 88 -1.84 3.43 5.41
C ALA A 88 -0.85 3.25 4.24
N ASN A 89 0.29 2.62 4.50
CA ASN A 89 1.38 2.59 3.52
C ASN A 89 2.21 1.31 3.60
N VAL A 90 2.98 1.08 2.52
CA VAL A 90 4.08 0.13 2.49
C VAL A 90 5.41 0.89 2.58
N LYS A 91 6.26 0.51 3.54
CA LYS A 91 7.62 1.07 3.65
C LYS A 91 8.56 0.35 2.70
N SER A 92 9.41 1.11 2.00
CA SER A 92 10.48 0.52 1.18
C SER A 92 11.44 -0.29 2.05
N ARG A 93 11.76 -1.51 1.62
CA ARG A 93 12.79 -2.38 2.23
C ARG A 93 14.10 -2.38 1.45
N SER A 94 14.36 -1.32 0.69
CA SER A 94 15.61 -1.19 -0.02
C SER A 94 16.78 -1.30 0.96
N LYS A 95 17.70 -2.24 0.68
CA LYS A 95 18.97 -2.34 1.43
C LYS A 95 19.95 -1.23 1.05
N THR A 96 19.64 -0.47 0.01
CA THR A 96 20.46 0.63 -0.51
C THR A 96 20.08 1.97 0.12
N LEU A 97 18.84 2.13 0.57
CA LEU A 97 18.37 3.36 1.20
C LEU A 97 18.65 3.35 2.72
N PRO A 98 18.86 4.54 3.32
CA PRO A 98 18.97 5.85 2.67
C PRO A 98 20.32 6.03 1.96
N VAL A 99 20.31 6.79 0.85
CA VAL A 99 21.48 7.10 0.03
C VAL A 99 21.45 8.59 -0.34
N MET A 100 22.62 9.18 -0.61
CA MET A 100 22.68 10.55 -1.13
C MET A 100 21.96 10.64 -2.49
N LEU A 101 21.14 11.67 -2.69
CA LEU A 101 20.44 11.92 -3.94
C LEU A 101 21.38 11.94 -5.16
N SER A 102 22.58 12.50 -5.01
CA SER A 102 23.60 12.54 -6.06
C SER A 102 24.06 11.16 -6.54
N ASN A 103 23.82 10.11 -5.75
CA ASN A 103 24.19 8.74 -6.07
C ASN A 103 23.00 7.94 -6.62
N ILE A 104 21.81 8.54 -6.69
CA ILE A 104 20.63 7.92 -7.30
C ILE A 104 20.67 8.22 -8.80
N THR A 105 20.83 7.19 -9.61
CA THR A 105 20.75 7.33 -11.08
C THR A 105 19.32 7.21 -11.58
N GLU A 106 18.51 6.39 -10.92
CA GLU A 106 17.11 6.16 -11.24
C GLU A 106 16.37 5.68 -9.98
N LEU A 107 15.11 6.11 -9.84
CA LEU A 107 14.18 5.58 -8.84
C LEU A 107 12.88 5.22 -9.57
N THR A 108 12.72 3.93 -9.90
CA THR A 108 11.50 3.45 -10.54
C THR A 108 10.47 3.06 -9.48
N VAL A 109 9.28 3.66 -9.55
CA VAL A 109 8.14 3.29 -8.71
C VAL A 109 6.97 2.93 -9.62
N SER A 110 6.32 1.81 -9.32
CA SER A 110 5.11 1.36 -10.02
C SER A 110 4.09 0.93 -8.98
N ALA A 111 2.87 1.39 -9.15
CA ALA A 111 1.74 1.03 -8.31
C ALA A 111 0.47 0.97 -9.15
N ASP A 112 -0.33 -0.06 -8.92
CA ASP A 112 -1.69 -0.17 -9.40
C ASP A 112 -2.61 -0.07 -8.20
N TRP A 113 -3.61 0.80 -8.28
CA TRP A 113 -4.52 1.06 -7.18
C TRP A 113 -5.92 1.42 -7.68
N SER A 114 -6.89 1.23 -6.81
CA SER A 114 -8.28 1.63 -7.00
C SER A 114 -8.84 2.12 -5.66
N MET A 115 -9.91 2.88 -5.70
CA MET A 115 -10.64 3.33 -4.52
C MET A 115 -12.13 3.35 -4.85
N TYR A 116 -12.95 2.89 -3.92
CA TYR A 116 -14.37 2.69 -4.14
C TYR A 116 -15.13 2.63 -2.80
N PRO A 117 -16.42 3.00 -2.75
CA PRO A 117 -17.22 2.84 -1.54
C PRO A 117 -17.43 1.37 -1.18
N THR A 118 -17.27 1.04 0.10
CA THR A 118 -17.54 -0.32 0.59
C THR A 118 -19.02 -0.68 0.37
N GLY A 119 -19.28 -1.92 -0.03
CA GLY A 119 -20.64 -2.47 -0.18
C GLY A 119 -21.35 -2.13 -1.49
N THR A 120 -20.88 -1.14 -2.26
CA THR A 120 -21.51 -0.73 -3.54
C THR A 120 -20.53 -0.66 -4.71
N GLY A 121 -19.23 -0.48 -4.45
CA GLY A 121 -18.21 -0.35 -5.50
C GLY A 121 -17.56 -1.66 -5.96
N ASN A 122 -16.89 -1.61 -7.10
CA ASN A 122 -16.08 -2.70 -7.64
C ASN A 122 -14.61 -2.52 -7.26
N PRO A 123 -13.96 -3.48 -6.59
CA PRO A 123 -12.56 -3.35 -6.16
C PRO A 123 -11.54 -3.14 -7.28
N ASN A 124 -11.90 -3.39 -8.54
CA ASN A 124 -10.99 -3.24 -9.67
C ASN A 124 -11.23 -1.92 -10.44
N ILE A 125 -12.11 -1.05 -9.95
CA ILE A 125 -12.49 0.18 -10.65
C ILE A 125 -12.43 1.34 -9.66
N PHE A 126 -11.73 2.41 -10.03
CA PHE A 126 -11.79 3.68 -9.30
C PHE A 126 -13.18 4.31 -9.51
N ASP A 127 -13.97 4.41 -8.45
CA ASP A 127 -15.37 4.85 -8.50
C ASP A 127 -15.53 6.29 -7.99
N THR A 128 -15.19 7.26 -8.85
CA THR A 128 -15.27 8.69 -8.52
C THR A 128 -16.67 9.10 -8.08
N ASN A 129 -17.72 8.69 -8.81
CA ASN A 129 -19.09 9.09 -8.48
C ASN A 129 -19.56 8.51 -7.15
N GLY A 130 -19.21 7.24 -6.87
CA GLY A 130 -19.54 6.62 -5.60
C GLY A 130 -18.83 7.29 -4.42
N LEU A 131 -17.56 7.66 -4.60
CA LEU A 131 -16.75 8.35 -3.59
C LEU A 131 -17.26 9.77 -3.32
N ASP A 132 -17.62 10.52 -4.37
CA ASP A 132 -18.23 11.84 -4.24
C ASP A 132 -19.58 11.78 -3.52
N ALA A 133 -20.40 10.75 -3.81
CA ALA A 133 -21.71 10.57 -3.17
C ALA A 133 -21.64 10.32 -1.66
N ILE A 134 -20.51 9.82 -1.15
CA ILE A 134 -20.26 9.64 0.28
C ILE A 134 -19.36 10.73 0.88
N GLY A 135 -18.97 11.74 0.09
CA GLY A 135 -18.10 12.83 0.52
C GLY A 135 -16.70 12.36 0.92
N ALA A 136 -16.15 11.34 0.22
CA ALA A 136 -14.82 10.84 0.51
C ALA A 136 -13.75 11.90 0.17
N LYS A 137 -12.88 12.18 1.13
CA LYS A 137 -11.70 13.05 1.00
C LYS A 137 -10.46 12.22 1.27
N ALA A 138 -9.52 12.18 0.34
CA ALA A 138 -8.29 11.41 0.47
C ALA A 138 -7.28 11.81 -0.61
N ASP A 139 -6.00 11.53 -0.38
CA ASP A 139 -4.97 11.54 -1.41
C ASP A 139 -4.40 10.13 -1.62
N VAL A 140 -3.67 9.96 -2.73
CA VAL A 140 -2.81 8.81 -2.97
C VAL A 140 -1.43 9.34 -3.29
N THR A 141 -0.47 9.07 -2.41
CA THR A 141 0.81 9.77 -2.39
C THR A 141 2.00 8.82 -2.25
N LEU A 142 3.13 9.21 -2.84
CA LEU A 142 4.45 8.81 -2.36
C LEU A 142 4.94 9.84 -1.36
N ASP A 143 5.64 9.38 -0.34
CA ASP A 143 6.15 10.21 0.74
C ASP A 143 7.62 9.88 1.03
N PHE A 144 8.50 10.85 0.78
CA PHE A 144 9.94 10.73 0.91
C PHE A 144 10.49 11.64 1.99
N PHE A 145 11.33 11.08 2.84
CA PHE A 145 12.02 11.78 3.91
C PHE A 145 13.49 11.97 3.53
N LEU A 146 13.99 13.20 3.56
CA LEU A 146 15.37 13.53 3.23
C LEU A 146 16.04 14.30 4.35
N ASP A 147 17.25 13.86 4.70
CA ASP A 147 18.09 14.53 5.67
C ASP A 147 19.58 14.33 5.34
N PRO A 148 20.44 15.34 5.53
CA PRO A 148 21.89 15.15 5.47
C PRO A 148 22.42 14.18 6.54
N ASP A 149 21.73 14.05 7.68
CA ASP A 149 22.03 13.05 8.70
C ASP A 149 21.32 11.72 8.37
N PHE A 150 22.09 10.64 8.31
CA PHE A 150 21.60 9.32 7.96
C PHE A 150 20.50 8.81 8.92
N GLN A 151 20.63 9.08 10.23
CA GLN A 151 19.65 8.60 11.21
C GLN A 151 18.35 9.37 11.07
N GLN A 152 18.42 10.68 10.86
CA GLN A 152 17.26 11.53 10.63
C GLN A 152 16.57 11.24 9.30
N ALA A 153 17.30 10.83 8.25
CA ALA A 153 16.71 10.43 6.97
C ALA A 153 15.81 9.18 7.07
N THR A 154 15.95 8.40 8.15
CA THR A 154 15.07 7.26 8.45
C THR A 154 13.93 7.60 9.41
N ASN A 155 13.88 8.85 9.88
CA ASN A 155 12.92 9.33 10.87
C ASN A 155 11.77 10.08 10.18
N VAL A 156 10.55 9.54 10.31
CA VAL A 156 9.33 10.13 9.71
C VAL A 156 8.76 11.30 10.53
N THR A 157 9.29 11.56 11.73
CA THR A 157 8.78 12.62 12.61
C THR A 157 9.51 13.93 12.45
N ASN A 158 10.82 13.90 12.15
CA ASN A 158 11.61 15.11 12.06
C ASN A 158 12.73 15.00 11.01
N PRO A 159 12.39 14.71 9.74
CA PRO A 159 13.34 14.91 8.65
C PRO A 159 13.63 16.41 8.49
N LYS A 160 14.73 16.76 7.84
CA LYS A 160 14.93 18.14 7.37
C LYS A 160 13.99 18.50 6.21
N PHE A 161 13.66 17.54 5.36
CA PHE A 161 12.78 17.73 4.22
C PHE A 161 11.83 16.54 4.04
N GLU A 162 10.60 16.84 3.66
CA GLU A 162 9.58 15.90 3.22
C GLU A 162 9.22 16.24 1.78
N VAL A 163 9.15 15.24 0.92
CA VAL A 163 8.76 15.39 -0.48
C VAL A 163 7.64 14.40 -0.77
N MET A 164 6.47 14.93 -1.09
CA MET A 164 5.33 14.11 -1.49
C MET A 164 5.09 14.20 -3.00
N ILE A 165 4.75 13.08 -3.62
CA ILE A 165 4.26 13.03 -5.01
C ILE A 165 2.83 12.52 -4.98
N TRP A 166 1.88 13.40 -5.31
CA TRP A 166 0.46 13.10 -5.28
C TRP A 166 0.01 12.54 -6.63
N PHE A 167 -0.44 11.29 -6.65
CA PHE A 167 -1.02 10.65 -7.83
C PHE A 167 -2.52 10.90 -7.96
N ALA A 168 -3.19 11.17 -6.84
CA ALA A 168 -4.60 11.55 -6.79
C ALA A 168 -4.87 12.45 -5.59
N ALA A 169 -5.82 13.36 -5.78
CA ALA A 169 -6.49 14.12 -4.73
C ALA A 169 -7.99 13.95 -4.97
N LEU A 170 -8.71 13.48 -3.95
CA LEU A 170 -10.17 13.33 -3.98
C LEU A 170 -10.81 14.47 -3.23
N ASP A 171 -11.80 15.11 -3.87
CA ASP A 171 -12.43 16.33 -3.38
C ASP A 171 -11.38 17.44 -3.09
N ALA A 172 -11.72 18.44 -2.25
CA ALA A 172 -10.84 19.54 -1.86
C ALA A 172 -9.73 19.15 -0.87
N THR A 173 -9.09 17.99 -1.06
CA THR A 173 -7.86 17.63 -0.32
C THR A 173 -6.68 18.43 -0.88
N GLU A 174 -5.94 19.10 -0.01
CA GLU A 174 -4.89 20.05 -0.39
C GLU A 174 -3.53 19.68 0.24
N PRO A 175 -2.42 19.82 -0.50
CA PRO A 175 -1.09 19.63 0.06
C PRO A 175 -0.72 20.75 1.04
N ILE A 176 0.23 20.47 1.93
CA ILE A 176 0.83 21.49 2.80
C ILE A 176 1.41 22.62 1.94
N GLY A 177 1.06 23.87 2.27
CA GLY A 177 1.48 25.05 1.52
C GLY A 177 0.61 25.39 0.31
N TYR A 178 -0.51 24.68 0.07
CA TYR A 178 -1.42 24.98 -1.05
C TYR A 178 -1.89 26.43 -1.07
N ALA A 179 -2.24 26.98 0.11
CA ALA A 179 -2.68 28.36 0.26
C ALA A 179 -1.61 29.41 -0.10
N ASP A 180 -0.32 29.05 -0.06
CA ASP A 180 0.78 29.92 -0.45
C ASP A 180 0.97 29.98 -1.98
N GLY A 181 0.27 29.10 -2.71
CA GLY A 181 0.33 28.97 -4.15
C GLY A 181 1.50 28.12 -4.64
N SER A 182 1.45 27.77 -5.93
CA SER A 182 2.51 26.98 -6.57
C SER A 182 3.81 27.78 -6.67
N ALA A 183 4.91 27.21 -6.15
CA ALA A 183 6.26 27.72 -6.36
C ALA A 183 6.76 27.55 -7.81
N GLY A 184 6.06 26.76 -8.62
CA GLY A 184 6.36 26.48 -10.02
C GLY A 184 5.70 25.19 -10.50
N SER A 185 5.70 25.00 -11.82
CA SER A 185 5.27 23.76 -12.47
C SER A 185 6.42 23.22 -13.31
N ALA A 186 6.57 21.90 -13.31
CA ALA A 186 7.57 21.19 -14.10
C ALA A 186 6.97 19.88 -14.60
N VAL A 187 7.34 19.48 -15.82
CA VAL A 187 7.01 18.16 -16.35
C VAL A 187 8.02 17.16 -15.80
N VAL A 188 7.55 16.16 -15.06
CA VAL A 188 8.38 15.04 -14.56
C VAL A 188 7.76 13.73 -15.07
N ASP A 189 8.55 12.89 -15.72
CA ASP A 189 8.11 11.63 -16.34
C ASP A 189 6.85 11.74 -17.23
N GLY A 190 6.72 12.88 -17.91
CA GLY A 190 5.59 13.16 -18.81
C GLY A 190 4.29 13.55 -18.11
N LYS A 191 4.33 13.87 -16.81
CA LYS A 191 3.22 14.39 -16.01
C LYS A 191 3.53 15.81 -15.53
N ASN A 192 2.49 16.65 -15.44
CA ASN A 192 2.56 18.04 -14.95
C ASN A 192 2.22 18.13 -13.47
#